data_AF-A0A0D0DA96-F1
#
_entry.id   AF-A0A0D0DA96-F1
#
_cell.length_a   1.000
_cell.length_b   1.000
_cell.length_c   1.000
_cell.angle_alpha   90.00
_cell.angle_beta   90.00
_cell.angle_gamma   90.00
#
_symmetry.space_group_name_H-M   'P 1'
#
loop_
_entity.id
_entity.type
_entity.pdbx_description
1 polymer ?
#
loop_
_entity_poly.entity_id
_entity_poly.type
_entity_poly.pdbx_seq_one_letter_code
_entity_poly.pdbx_strand_id
1 'polypeptide(L)'
;LMLADMTPGAYGISYVIYTWKKTDNLPGGWNSYTSATYKELANAFHAGGFQWLKYSDWICDPTNSADSYWTMLSLMQICPPGKLQSTVKGLKVHYISYWVLDVTHQVQLGGAFSPGLHGLTPAGLVPPNVPAALPFQAELLPDFTWESPKLLNIINWQI
;
A
#
# COMPACT_ATOMS: atom_id res chain seq x y z
N LEU A 1 -4.93 -9.79 26.93
CA LEU A 1 -4.49 -10.80 25.95
C LEU A 1 -2.98 -10.69 25.85
N MET A 2 -2.23 -11.70 26.29
CA MET A 2 -0.80 -11.71 26.03
C MET A 2 -0.57 -12.07 24.57
N LEU A 3 0.47 -11.51 23.94
CA LEU A 3 0.87 -11.89 22.58
C LEU A 3 1.02 -13.42 22.48
N ALA A 4 1.58 -14.07 23.51
CA ALA A 4 1.77 -15.52 23.58
C ALA A 4 0.48 -16.36 23.48
N ASP A 5 -0.70 -15.79 23.75
CA ASP A 5 -1.98 -16.51 23.72
C ASP A 5 -2.63 -16.50 22.32
N MET A 6 -2.04 -15.79 21.36
CA MET A 6 -2.59 -15.72 20.01
C MET A 6 -2.21 -16.95 19.18
N THR A 7 -3.14 -17.41 18.35
CA THR A 7 -2.93 -18.58 17.50
C THR A 7 -1.80 -18.34 16.48
N PRO A 8 -0.90 -19.32 16.29
CA PRO A 8 0.01 -19.33 15.15
C PRO A 8 -0.76 -19.29 13.83
N GLY A 9 -0.12 -18.76 12.79
CA GLY A 9 -0.68 -18.68 11.44
C GLY A 9 -0.07 -17.52 10.67
N ALA A 10 -0.84 -16.95 9.75
CA ALA A 10 -0.37 -15.81 8.98
C ALA A 10 -0.50 -14.49 9.74
N TYR A 11 0.59 -13.74 9.78
CA TYR A 11 0.60 -12.39 10.33
C TYR A 11 1.17 -11.41 9.31
N GLY A 12 0.56 -10.23 9.26
CA GLY A 12 1.02 -9.11 8.47
C GLY A 12 1.58 -7.99 9.33
N ILE A 13 2.57 -7.28 8.81
CA ILE A 13 3.06 -6.01 9.35
C ILE A 13 2.85 -4.94 8.28
N SER A 14 2.17 -3.87 8.66
CA SER A 14 1.95 -2.70 7.80
C SER A 14 2.55 -1.46 8.44
N TYR A 15 3.13 -0.58 7.63
CA TYR A 15 3.63 0.71 8.11
C TYR A 15 3.25 1.89 7.21
N VAL A 16 3.29 3.08 7.81
CA VAL A 16 3.16 4.36 7.10
C VAL A 16 4.20 5.31 7.68
N ILE A 17 4.94 6.01 6.82
CA ILE A 17 6.03 6.91 7.20
C ILE A 17 5.79 8.28 6.56
N TYR A 18 6.06 9.36 7.29
CA TYR A 18 6.05 10.71 6.75
C TYR A 18 7.17 10.88 5.73
N THR A 19 6.81 11.12 4.46
CA THR A 19 7.79 11.32 3.39
C THR A 19 8.70 12.52 3.69
N TRP A 20 8.12 13.67 4.05
CA TRP A 20 8.86 14.91 4.30
C TRP A 20 9.86 14.76 5.46
N LYS A 21 9.48 14.17 6.58
CA LYS A 21 10.40 13.91 7.71
C LYS A 21 11.59 13.03 7.34
N LYS A 22 11.49 12.20 6.30
CA LYS A 22 12.59 11.37 5.84
C LYS A 22 13.51 12.14 4.89
N THR A 23 12.94 12.91 3.96
CA THR A 23 13.67 13.51 2.84
C THR A 23 14.17 14.93 3.10
N ASP A 24 13.49 15.69 3.96
CA ASP A 24 13.84 17.08 4.23
C ASP A 24 15.19 17.18 4.96
N ASN A 25 15.84 18.33 4.84
CA ASN A 25 17.09 18.60 5.53
C ASN A 25 16.91 18.65 7.05
N LEU A 26 18.00 18.35 7.77
CA LEU A 26 18.06 18.58 9.21
C LEU A 26 17.84 20.08 9.51
N PRO A 27 17.13 20.43 10.60
CA PRO A 27 16.55 19.54 11.61
C PRO A 27 15.13 19.05 11.31
N GLY A 28 14.52 19.45 10.19
CA GLY A 28 13.12 19.14 9.84
C GLY A 28 12.92 17.71 9.32
N GLY A 29 13.98 17.09 8.81
CA GLY A 29 14.00 15.71 8.39
C GLY A 29 15.40 15.09 8.41
N TRP A 30 15.52 13.88 7.86
CA TRP A 30 16.74 13.07 7.92
C TRP A 30 17.68 13.22 6.71
N ASN A 31 17.33 14.04 5.72
CA ASN A 31 18.03 14.16 4.44
C ASN A 31 18.37 12.77 3.84
N SER A 32 17.45 11.82 3.99
CA SER A 32 17.68 10.42 3.65
C SER A 32 17.05 10.06 2.32
N TYR A 33 17.81 9.35 1.48
CA TYR A 33 17.27 8.77 0.27
C TYR A 33 16.14 7.79 0.60
N THR A 34 15.00 8.01 -0.02
CA THR A 34 13.80 7.19 0.15
C THR A 34 14.08 5.70 -0.04
N SER A 35 14.84 5.35 -1.08
CA SER A 35 15.19 3.97 -1.42
C SER A 35 16.07 3.31 -0.36
N ALA A 36 17.03 4.04 0.22
CA ALA A 36 17.91 3.50 1.26
C ALA A 36 17.12 3.09 2.52
N THR A 37 16.21 3.95 2.97
CA THR A 37 15.35 3.65 4.13
C THR A 37 14.45 2.43 3.88
N TYR A 38 13.83 2.33 2.70
CA TYR A 38 13.00 1.17 2.39
C TYR A 38 13.81 -0.12 2.22
N LYS A 39 15.05 -0.03 1.72
CA LYS A 39 15.95 -1.20 1.65
C LYS A 39 16.33 -1.71 3.03
N GLU A 40 16.62 -0.82 3.98
CA GLU A 40 16.90 -1.22 5.37
C GLU A 40 15.68 -1.87 6.04
N LEU A 41 14.48 -1.31 5.85
CA LEU A 41 13.24 -1.90 6.34
C LEU A 41 13.02 -3.29 5.72
N ALA A 42 13.19 -3.43 4.41
CA ALA A 42 13.06 -4.70 3.72
C ALA A 42 14.03 -5.75 4.27
N ASN A 43 15.29 -5.38 4.51
CA ASN A 43 16.26 -6.28 5.11
C ASN A 43 15.84 -6.76 6.51
N ALA A 44 15.31 -5.85 7.34
CA ALA A 44 14.83 -6.19 8.67
C ALA A 44 13.60 -7.12 8.63
N PHE A 45 12.67 -6.89 7.70
CA PHE A 45 11.54 -7.79 7.47
C PHE A 45 11.99 -9.17 7.00
N HIS A 46 12.88 -9.25 6.01
CA HIS A 46 13.42 -10.52 5.53
C HIS A 46 14.15 -11.30 6.61
N ALA A 47 14.88 -10.61 7.50
CA ALA A 47 15.53 -11.25 8.65
C ALA A 47 14.51 -11.86 9.63
N GLY A 48 13.31 -11.29 9.73
CA GLY A 48 12.19 -11.84 10.49
C GLY A 48 11.34 -12.86 9.73
N GLY A 49 11.73 -13.27 8.52
CA GLY A 49 10.99 -14.22 7.69
C GLY A 49 9.79 -13.62 6.95
N PHE A 50 9.62 -12.29 6.96
CA PHE A 50 8.54 -11.63 6.25
C PHE A 50 8.88 -11.46 4.77
N GLN A 51 7.86 -11.70 3.94
CA GLN A 51 7.88 -11.49 2.50
C GLN A 51 7.15 -10.18 2.18
N TRP A 52 7.65 -9.50 1.15
CA TRP A 52 7.00 -8.30 0.65
C TRP A 52 5.75 -8.66 -0.13
N LEU A 53 4.61 -8.07 0.24
CA LEU A 53 3.35 -8.25 -0.49
C LEU A 53 3.15 -7.10 -1.47
N LYS A 54 2.96 -5.88 -0.94
CA LYS A 54 2.83 -4.67 -1.75
C LYS A 54 3.08 -3.43 -0.90
N TYR A 55 3.75 -2.43 -1.48
CA TYR A 55 4.05 -1.16 -0.81
C TYR A 55 4.64 -1.34 0.59
N SER A 56 3.87 -1.04 1.63
CA SER A 56 4.27 -1.12 3.03
C SER A 56 3.65 -2.29 3.79
N ASP A 57 3.03 -3.24 3.08
CA ASP A 57 2.46 -4.46 3.62
C ASP A 57 3.42 -5.64 3.43
N TRP A 58 3.68 -6.33 4.53
CA TRP A 58 4.60 -7.45 4.67
C TRP A 58 3.93 -8.59 5.38
N ILE A 59 4.28 -9.82 5.04
CA ILE A 59 3.56 -10.99 5.52
C ILE A 59 4.48 -12.17 5.83
N CYS A 60 4.14 -12.94 6.85
CA CYS A 60 4.83 -14.17 7.20
C CYS A 60 3.80 -15.25 7.51
N ASP A 61 3.93 -16.41 6.87
CA ASP A 61 3.08 -17.57 7.09
C ASP A 61 3.88 -18.87 6.87
N PRO A 62 3.96 -19.76 7.88
CA PRO A 62 3.44 -19.59 9.24
C PRO A 62 4.38 -18.75 10.13
N THR A 63 3.81 -18.01 11.08
CA THR A 63 4.53 -17.39 12.19
C THR A 63 3.66 -17.32 13.46
N ASN A 64 4.19 -16.77 14.54
CA ASN A 64 3.41 -16.43 15.72
C ASN A 64 3.41 -14.92 15.96
N SER A 65 2.48 -14.47 16.78
CA SER A 65 2.29 -13.07 17.17
C SER A 65 3.52 -12.46 17.85
N ALA A 66 4.25 -13.22 18.67
CA ALA A 66 5.41 -12.75 19.41
C ALA A 66 6.58 -12.46 18.45
N ASP A 67 6.89 -13.38 17.54
CA ASP A 67 7.93 -13.20 16.53
C ASP A 67 7.58 -12.08 15.55
N SER A 68 6.30 -11.96 15.18
CA SER A 68 5.80 -10.84 14.38
C SER A 68 5.98 -9.50 15.09
N TYR A 69 5.66 -9.45 16.38
CA TYR A 69 5.82 -8.24 17.20
C TYR A 69 7.29 -7.89 17.40
N TRP A 70 8.15 -8.87 17.65
CA TRP A 70 9.61 -8.66 17.76
C TRP A 70 10.21 -8.20 16.44
N THR A 71 9.77 -8.75 15.31
CA THR A 71 10.17 -8.26 13.98
C THR A 71 9.73 -6.82 13.77
N MET A 72 8.51 -6.45 14.18
CA MET A 72 8.05 -5.07 14.10
C MET A 72 8.91 -4.13 14.95
N LEU A 73 9.32 -4.55 16.15
CA LEU A 73 10.20 -3.75 17.00
C LEU A 73 11.64 -3.66 16.46
N SER A 74 12.14 -4.69 15.77
CA SER A 74 13.49 -4.67 15.19
C SER A 74 13.65 -3.59 14.11
N LEU A 75 12.56 -3.16 13.48
CA LEU A 75 12.55 -2.04 12.53
C LEU A 75 13.08 -0.73 13.14
N MET A 76 13.02 -0.59 14.47
CA MET A 76 13.58 0.57 15.17
C MET A 76 15.11 0.67 15.09
N GLN A 77 15.78 -0.38 14.63
CA GLN A 77 17.23 -0.48 14.49
C GLN A 77 17.74 -0.06 13.10
N ILE A 78 16.88 0.43 12.20
CA ILE A 78 17.34 0.99 10.93
C ILE A 78 18.21 2.24 11.16
N CYS A 79 19.12 2.52 10.23
CA CYS A 79 20.13 3.57 10.41
C CYS A 79 19.70 4.89 9.78
N PRO A 80 19.89 6.05 10.44
CA PRO A 80 20.41 6.19 11.79
C PRO A 80 19.36 5.84 12.86
N PRO A 81 19.80 5.48 14.08
CA PRO A 81 18.90 5.27 15.22
C PRO A 81 17.96 6.47 15.42
N GLY A 82 16.69 6.20 15.71
CA GLY A 82 15.67 7.25 15.86
C GLY A 82 14.99 7.67 14.55
N LYS A 83 15.52 7.28 13.38
CA LYS A 83 14.92 7.62 12.08
C LYS A 83 13.50 7.08 11.96
N LEU A 84 13.29 5.79 12.23
CA LEU A 84 11.94 5.23 12.09
C LEU A 84 10.98 5.84 13.12
N GLN A 85 11.42 5.95 14.36
CA GLN A 85 10.62 6.44 15.49
C GLN A 85 10.11 7.86 15.26
N SER A 86 10.93 8.73 14.67
CA SER A 86 10.57 10.13 14.39
C SER A 86 9.76 10.31 13.10
N THR A 87 9.81 9.34 12.18
CA THR A 87 9.19 9.42 10.86
C THR A 87 7.91 8.57 10.72
N VAL A 88 7.70 7.57 11.58
CA VAL A 88 6.55 6.68 11.51
C VAL A 88 5.25 7.44 11.82
N LYS A 89 4.24 7.24 10.97
CA LYS A 89 2.86 7.73 11.15
C LYS A 89 1.96 6.63 11.69
N GLY A 90 2.22 5.38 11.33
CA GLY A 90 1.53 4.21 11.84
C GLY A 90 2.34 2.95 11.58
N LEU A 91 2.27 2.00 12.51
CA LEU A 91 2.92 0.71 12.44
C LEU A 91 2.05 -0.30 13.19
N LYS A 92 1.67 -1.41 12.54
CA LYS A 92 0.74 -2.39 13.11
C LYS A 92 1.12 -3.81 12.73
N VAL A 93 0.91 -4.74 13.66
CA VAL A 93 0.82 -6.18 13.39
C VAL A 93 -0.65 -6.56 13.30
N HIS A 94 -1.02 -7.43 12.37
CA HIS A 94 -2.37 -7.96 12.25
C HIS A 94 -2.35 -9.45 11.89
N TYR A 95 -3.30 -10.21 12.44
CA TYR A 95 -3.52 -11.60 12.06
C TYR A 95 -4.35 -11.66 10.77
N ILE A 96 -3.99 -12.57 9.87
CA ILE A 96 -4.64 -12.71 8.56
C ILE A 96 -5.34 -14.06 8.51
N SER A 97 -6.64 -14.03 8.78
CA SER A 97 -7.46 -15.25 8.78
C SER A 97 -7.66 -15.82 7.36
N TYR A 98 -7.76 -14.95 6.35
CA TYR A 98 -8.04 -15.33 4.97
C TYR A 98 -7.33 -14.40 3.98
N TRP A 99 -6.30 -14.90 3.31
CA TRP A 99 -5.50 -14.13 2.34
C TRP A 99 -6.25 -13.80 1.05
N VAL A 100 -7.22 -14.64 0.68
CA VAL A 100 -8.03 -14.50 -0.53
C VAL A 100 -8.86 -13.21 -0.58
N LEU A 101 -8.95 -12.49 0.53
CA LEU A 101 -9.65 -11.21 0.64
C LEU A 101 -8.77 -10.01 0.27
N ASP A 102 -7.47 -10.19 0.01
CA ASP A 102 -6.68 -9.18 -0.68
C ASP A 102 -7.10 -9.15 -2.16
N VAL A 103 -8.02 -8.23 -2.45
CA VAL A 103 -8.61 -8.05 -3.78
C VAL A 103 -7.97 -6.89 -4.54
N THR A 104 -6.77 -6.45 -4.15
CA THR A 104 -6.14 -5.27 -4.75
C THR A 104 -6.04 -5.38 -6.28
N HIS A 105 -5.66 -6.54 -6.80
CA HIS A 105 -5.59 -6.77 -8.23
C HIS A 105 -6.98 -6.75 -8.89
N GLN A 106 -7.99 -7.34 -8.24
CA GLN A 106 -9.37 -7.38 -8.72
C GLN A 106 -10.01 -5.98 -8.73
N VAL A 107 -9.67 -5.12 -7.77
CA VAL A 107 -10.08 -3.70 -7.74
C VAL A 107 -9.35 -2.88 -8.81
N GLN A 108 -8.04 -3.13 -9.01
CA GLN A 108 -7.27 -2.45 -10.06
C GLN A 108 -7.76 -2.79 -11.48
N LEU A 109 -8.36 -3.97 -11.67
CA LEU A 109 -8.94 -4.43 -12.94
C LEU A 109 -10.40 -3.97 -13.13
N GLY A 110 -10.70 -2.71 -12.83
CA GLY A 110 -12.06 -2.13 -12.84
C GLY A 110 -12.96 -2.53 -14.04
N GLY A 111 -14.28 -2.47 -13.82
CA GLY A 111 -15.30 -2.63 -14.86
C GLY A 111 -16.00 -3.98 -14.91
N ALA A 112 -15.26 -5.10 -14.93
CA ALA A 112 -15.87 -6.44 -15.09
C ALA A 112 -16.26 -7.15 -13.77
N PHE A 113 -15.65 -6.79 -12.63
CA PHE A 113 -15.78 -7.56 -11.37
C PHE A 113 -16.00 -6.72 -10.10
N SER A 114 -16.06 -5.39 -10.21
CA SER A 114 -16.36 -4.51 -9.07
C SER A 114 -17.53 -3.59 -9.43
N PRO A 115 -18.78 -4.00 -9.15
CA PRO A 115 -19.97 -3.22 -9.48
C PRO A 115 -20.07 -1.90 -8.72
N GLY A 116 -19.17 -1.61 -7.76
CA GLY A 116 -19.13 -0.34 -7.03
C GLY A 116 -18.29 0.77 -7.68
N LEU A 117 -17.54 0.47 -8.75
CA LEU A 117 -16.84 1.46 -9.56
C LEU A 117 -17.68 1.76 -10.80
N HIS A 118 -18.65 2.65 -10.66
CA HIS A 118 -19.48 3.12 -11.76
C HIS A 118 -18.74 4.22 -12.56
N GLY A 119 -18.80 4.15 -13.89
CA GLY A 119 -18.29 5.18 -14.79
C GLY A 119 -17.14 4.73 -15.69
N LEU A 120 -16.72 5.63 -16.59
CA LEU A 120 -15.67 5.34 -17.57
C LEU A 120 -14.28 5.22 -16.92
N THR A 121 -13.44 4.32 -17.44
CA THR A 121 -12.04 4.14 -16.98
C THR A 121 -11.11 5.06 -17.78
N PRO A 122 -10.10 5.71 -17.17
CA PRO A 122 -9.14 6.52 -17.92
C PRO A 122 -8.43 5.70 -19.03
N ALA A 123 -8.40 6.22 -20.25
CA ALA A 123 -7.87 5.55 -21.45
C ALA A 123 -6.42 5.06 -21.29
N GLY A 124 -5.60 5.77 -20.50
CA GLY A 124 -4.22 5.36 -20.22
C GLY A 124 -4.07 4.17 -19.26
N LEU A 125 -5.16 3.71 -18.65
CA LEU A 125 -5.21 2.56 -17.75
C LEU A 125 -5.86 1.33 -18.41
N VAL A 126 -6.36 1.47 -19.63
CA VAL A 126 -7.04 0.39 -20.35
C VAL A 126 -6.12 -0.15 -21.45
N PRO A 127 -6.00 -1.49 -21.61
CA PRO A 127 -5.21 -2.09 -22.67
C PRO A 127 -5.62 -1.62 -24.08
N PRO A 128 -4.68 -1.49 -25.05
CA PRO A 128 -4.94 -0.88 -26.36
C PRO A 128 -5.97 -1.62 -27.23
N ASN A 129 -6.32 -2.84 -26.86
CA ASN A 129 -7.28 -3.71 -27.55
C ASN A 129 -8.72 -3.50 -27.07
N VAL A 130 -8.96 -2.61 -26.11
CA VAL A 130 -10.31 -2.26 -25.66
C VAL A 130 -10.82 -1.06 -26.46
N PRO A 131 -12.00 -1.15 -27.09
CA PRO A 131 -12.52 -0.08 -27.94
C PRO A 131 -12.87 1.17 -27.12
N ALA A 132 -12.57 2.35 -27.68
CA ALA A 132 -12.98 3.62 -27.11
C ALA A 132 -14.51 3.76 -27.10
N ALA A 133 -15.04 4.40 -26.06
CA ALA A 133 -16.48 4.63 -25.91
C ALA A 133 -17.02 5.61 -26.97
N LEU A 134 -18.21 5.33 -27.51
CA LEU A 134 -19.02 6.27 -28.31
C LEU A 134 -19.98 7.08 -27.39
N PRO A 135 -20.61 8.19 -27.86
CA PRO A 135 -20.65 9.45 -27.13
C PRO A 135 -21.60 9.50 -25.92
N PHE A 136 -21.00 9.89 -24.80
CA PHE A 136 -21.41 10.93 -23.83
C PHE A 136 -22.90 11.08 -23.48
N GLN A 137 -23.32 10.42 -22.40
CA GLN A 137 -24.20 11.05 -21.43
C GLN A 137 -23.33 11.53 -20.26
N ALA A 138 -23.45 12.81 -19.89
CA ALA A 138 -22.69 13.43 -18.80
C ALA A 138 -22.90 12.73 -17.43
N GLU A 139 -23.87 11.83 -17.34
CA GLU A 139 -24.21 11.01 -16.17
C GLU A 139 -23.26 9.81 -15.92
N LEU A 140 -22.24 9.60 -16.77
CA LEU A 140 -21.30 8.46 -16.67
C LEU A 140 -19.88 8.81 -16.17
N LEU A 141 -19.65 10.05 -15.73
CA LEU A 141 -18.38 10.39 -15.08
C LEU A 141 -18.27 9.63 -13.76
N PRO A 142 -17.09 9.09 -13.40
CA PRO A 142 -16.93 8.42 -12.13
C PRO A 142 -17.26 9.37 -10.98
N ASP A 143 -18.15 8.94 -10.11
CA ASP A 143 -18.49 9.67 -8.90
C ASP A 143 -17.21 9.99 -8.10
N PHE A 144 -17.21 11.13 -7.41
CA PHE A 144 -16.10 11.59 -6.54
C PHE A 144 -14.81 12.04 -7.25
N THR A 145 -14.82 12.21 -8.57
CA THR A 145 -13.71 12.85 -9.29
C THR A 145 -13.71 14.36 -9.12
N TRP A 146 -12.54 14.97 -8.88
CA TRP A 146 -12.40 16.42 -8.81
C TRP A 146 -12.46 17.03 -10.22
N GLU A 147 -13.19 18.14 -10.36
CA GLU A 147 -13.29 18.85 -11.64
C GLU A 147 -11.90 19.23 -12.16
N SER A 148 -11.63 18.87 -13.42
CA SER A 148 -10.43 19.31 -14.11
C SER A 148 -10.66 19.37 -15.63
N PRO A 149 -9.89 20.19 -16.36
CA PRO A 149 -9.99 20.23 -17.82
C PRO A 149 -9.73 18.87 -18.49
N LYS A 150 -8.93 18.01 -17.84
CA LYS A 150 -8.64 16.65 -18.31
C LYS A 150 -9.82 15.71 -18.13
N LEU A 151 -10.62 15.92 -17.07
CA LEU A 151 -11.83 15.14 -16.78
C LEU A 151 -12.88 15.30 -17.88
N LEU A 152 -13.01 16.51 -18.43
CA LEU A 152 -13.98 16.85 -19.48
C LEU A 152 -13.54 16.42 -20.89
N ASN A 153 -12.30 15.99 -21.06
CA ASN A 153 -11.80 15.55 -22.35
C ASN A 153 -12.16 14.07 -22.58
N ILE A 154 -13.13 13.83 -23.44
CA ILE A 154 -13.70 12.52 -23.77
C ILE A 154 -12.65 11.52 -24.27
N ILE A 155 -11.60 11.99 -24.94
CA ILE A 155 -10.50 11.14 -25.45
C ILE A 155 -9.74 10.46 -24.31
N ASN A 156 -9.82 11.00 -23.09
CA ASN A 156 -9.14 10.44 -21.93
C ASN A 156 -9.89 9.26 -21.29
N TRP A 157 -10.97 8.75 -21.86
CA TRP A 157 -11.84 7.74 -21.26
C TRP A 157 -12.10 6.53 -22.18
N GLN A 158 -12.27 5.34 -21.59
CA GLN A 158 -12.60 4.06 -22.22
C GLN A 158 -13.59 3.26 -21.35
N ILE A 159 -14.28 2.26 -21.93
CA ILE A 159 -15.16 1.33 -21.20
C ILE A 159 -14.34 0.13 -20.75
#